data_AF-A0A0G1ZIQ9-F1
#
_entry.id   AF-A0A0G1ZIQ9-F1
#
_cell.length_a   1.000
_cell.length_b   1.000
_cell.length_c   1.000
_cell.angle_alpha   90.00
_cell.angle_beta   90.00
_cell.angle_gamma   90.00
#
_symmetry.space_group_name_H-M   'P 1'
#
loop_
_entity.id
_entity.type
_entity.pdbx_description
1 polymer ?
#
loop_
_entity_poly.entity_id
_entity_poly.type
_entity_poly.pdbx_seq_one_letter_code
_entity_poly.pdbx_strand_id
1 'polypeptide(L)'
;MNRSKLVLGTVQLGMRYGLNNSTGQPDDKESFAILDAALSAGIEVFDTAWAYGTAEDVLGKWIKSRDVGKKIRVISKMKRHILDEYPTGTNVTDIVRSETEKSLGRLGIGQLDGYLLHMPEYIYKDDVVVGLQKVKEAGLVKNIGVSIYDEPEALSALELGMDYIQVPYNILDQRLDATDFFLEAKERGTKVFARSPFLQGLLLRDPEHLPPHLSGARHLLENFIAIIRRYNISQLEASLLFSHLHCPADHIVFGVKTRSQLDEIIAIIDRAPSIKNAPWITEIVDEFKYGDRTIVNPSLWKKA
;
A
#
# COMPACT_ATOMS: atom_id res chain seq x y z
N MET A 1 -17.08 3.43 -11.12
CA MET A 1 -16.13 4.50 -11.51
C MET A 1 -15.33 5.09 -10.34
N ASN A 2 -15.78 5.06 -9.06
CA ASN A 2 -14.91 5.44 -7.91
C ASN A 2 -14.07 4.27 -7.37
N ARG A 3 -14.65 3.06 -7.34
CA ARG A 3 -14.03 1.89 -6.71
C ARG A 3 -12.81 1.34 -7.48
N SER A 4 -12.67 1.66 -8.77
CA SER A 4 -11.54 1.23 -9.60
C SER A 4 -10.19 1.82 -9.18
N LYS A 5 -10.21 2.90 -8.38
CA LYS A 5 -9.01 3.46 -7.75
C LYS A 5 -8.51 2.57 -6.59
N LEU A 6 -9.38 1.75 -6.01
CA LEU A 6 -9.06 0.99 -4.80
C LEU A 6 -8.24 -0.26 -5.11
N VAL A 7 -7.30 -0.54 -4.22
CA VAL A 7 -6.45 -1.74 -4.22
C VAL A 7 -6.51 -2.34 -2.83
N LEU A 8 -6.85 -3.63 -2.73
CA LEU A 8 -6.88 -4.31 -1.45
C LEU A 8 -5.48 -4.78 -1.07
N GLY A 9 -4.90 -4.18 -0.03
CA GLY A 9 -3.68 -4.61 0.62
C GLY A 9 -3.92 -5.81 1.53
N THR A 10 -3.14 -6.87 1.39
CA THR A 10 -3.38 -8.17 2.03
C THR A 10 -2.55 -8.42 3.29
N VAL A 11 -1.74 -7.46 3.75
CA VAL A 11 -0.84 -7.65 4.90
C VAL A 11 -1.54 -8.15 6.15
N GLN A 12 -2.77 -7.69 6.42
CA GLN A 12 -3.56 -8.12 7.58
C GLN A 12 -4.09 -9.55 7.45
N LEU A 13 -4.17 -10.10 6.24
CA LEU A 13 -4.59 -11.48 5.98
C LEU A 13 -3.49 -12.49 6.26
N GLY A 14 -2.22 -12.06 6.26
CA GLY A 14 -1.07 -12.95 6.38
C GLY A 14 -0.26 -12.84 7.66
N MET A 15 -0.49 -11.80 8.47
CA MET A 15 0.22 -11.59 9.73
C MET A 15 -0.48 -10.59 10.67
N ARG A 16 -0.05 -10.52 11.93
CA ARG A 16 -0.43 -9.44 12.85
C ARG A 16 0.16 -8.12 12.34
N TYR A 17 -0.70 -7.22 11.89
CA TYR A 17 -0.34 -5.92 11.35
C TYR A 17 -1.28 -4.81 11.81
N GLY A 18 -0.73 -3.62 12.02
CA GLY A 18 -1.44 -2.41 12.43
C GLY A 18 -1.54 -2.24 13.94
N LEU A 19 -1.54 -0.99 14.41
CA LEU A 19 -1.66 -0.63 15.83
C LEU A 19 -2.96 -1.18 16.42
N ASN A 20 -4.05 -1.16 15.66
CA ASN A 20 -5.39 -1.48 16.17
C ASN A 20 -5.70 -2.99 16.14
N ASN A 21 -4.71 -3.82 15.88
CA ASN A 21 -4.88 -5.25 15.74
C ASN A 21 -4.66 -6.00 17.08
N SER A 22 -5.74 -6.21 17.82
CA SER A 22 -5.75 -6.99 19.06
C SER A 22 -5.98 -8.48 18.85
N THR A 23 -6.55 -8.91 17.73
CA THR A 23 -7.01 -10.30 17.52
C THR A 23 -6.22 -11.08 16.47
N GLY A 24 -5.00 -10.65 16.10
CA GLY A 24 -4.11 -11.38 15.18
C GLY A 24 -4.46 -11.29 13.68
N GLN A 25 -4.20 -12.36 12.92
CA GLN A 25 -4.61 -12.48 11.51
C GLN A 25 -5.98 -13.18 11.41
N PRO A 26 -6.84 -12.86 10.44
CA PRO A 26 -8.08 -13.60 10.18
C PRO A 26 -7.78 -15.04 9.72
N ASP A 27 -8.74 -15.94 9.87
CA ASP A 27 -8.64 -17.29 9.31
C ASP A 27 -8.93 -17.30 7.80
N ASP A 28 -8.76 -18.46 7.16
CA ASP A 28 -9.00 -18.61 5.71
C ASP A 28 -10.47 -18.28 5.35
N LYS A 29 -11.44 -18.58 6.22
CA LYS A 29 -12.86 -18.33 5.96
C LYS A 29 -13.16 -16.83 5.89
N GLU A 30 -12.71 -16.08 6.89
CA GLU A 30 -12.88 -14.62 6.94
C GLU A 30 -12.08 -13.94 5.82
N SER A 31 -10.85 -14.39 5.58
CA SER A 31 -10.01 -13.89 4.49
C SER A 31 -10.70 -14.07 3.14
N PHE A 32 -11.28 -15.24 2.87
CA PHE A 32 -11.97 -15.50 1.61
C PHE A 32 -13.26 -14.67 1.51
N ALA A 33 -13.98 -14.48 2.60
CA ALA A 33 -15.16 -13.61 2.62
C ALA A 33 -14.80 -12.15 2.27
N ILE A 34 -13.66 -11.65 2.72
CA ILE A 34 -13.13 -10.32 2.35
C ILE A 34 -12.77 -10.28 0.87
N LEU A 35 -12.01 -11.26 0.37
CA LEU A 35 -11.55 -11.30 -1.03
C LEU A 35 -12.72 -11.45 -2.01
N ASP A 36 -13.69 -12.33 -1.70
CA ASP A 36 -14.92 -12.52 -2.48
C ASP A 36 -15.74 -11.21 -2.55
N ALA A 37 -15.83 -10.49 -1.44
CA ALA A 37 -16.53 -9.20 -1.37
C ALA A 37 -15.82 -8.10 -2.14
N ALA A 38 -14.50 -8.01 -2.03
CA ALA A 38 -13.70 -7.02 -2.74
C ALA A 38 -13.87 -7.19 -4.25
N LEU A 39 -13.74 -8.42 -4.75
CA LEU A 39 -13.95 -8.73 -6.16
C LEU A 39 -15.38 -8.41 -6.60
N SER A 40 -16.38 -8.81 -5.81
CA SER A 40 -17.80 -8.50 -6.10
C SER A 40 -18.10 -7.00 -6.14
N ALA A 41 -17.34 -6.20 -5.38
CA ALA A 41 -17.44 -4.75 -5.36
C ALA A 41 -16.70 -4.05 -6.52
N GLY A 42 -15.99 -4.81 -7.36
CA GLY A 42 -15.18 -4.30 -8.47
C GLY A 42 -13.74 -3.91 -8.09
N ILE A 43 -13.24 -4.39 -6.95
CA ILE A 43 -11.84 -4.23 -6.54
C ILE A 43 -11.06 -5.43 -7.07
N GLU A 44 -10.37 -5.22 -8.18
CA GLU A 44 -9.72 -6.30 -8.95
C GLU A 44 -8.20 -6.35 -8.74
N VAL A 45 -7.63 -5.39 -8.00
CA VAL A 45 -6.19 -5.32 -7.71
C VAL A 45 -5.92 -5.67 -6.26
N PHE A 46 -5.00 -6.61 -6.06
CA PHE A 46 -4.58 -7.09 -4.75
C PHE A 46 -3.08 -6.83 -4.57
N ASP A 47 -2.74 -6.05 -3.54
CA ASP A 47 -1.37 -5.73 -3.16
C ASP A 47 -0.91 -6.65 -2.02
N THR A 48 0.13 -7.44 -2.28
CA THR A 48 0.73 -8.37 -1.33
C THR A 48 2.25 -8.18 -1.32
N ALA A 49 2.97 -8.99 -0.55
CA ALA A 49 4.42 -9.07 -0.56
C ALA A 49 4.89 -10.37 0.08
N TRP A 50 6.10 -10.81 -0.26
CA TRP A 50 6.76 -11.91 0.44
C TRP A 50 6.80 -11.69 1.96
N ALA A 51 7.05 -10.44 2.39
CA ALA A 51 7.22 -10.10 3.80
C ALA A 51 5.91 -10.12 4.62
N TYR A 52 4.75 -10.34 3.99
CA TYR A 52 3.44 -10.29 4.64
C TYR A 52 3.02 -11.65 5.22
N GLY A 53 3.94 -12.32 5.93
CA GLY A 53 3.68 -13.64 6.52
C GLY A 53 3.11 -14.64 5.51
N THR A 54 1.88 -15.09 5.73
CA THR A 54 1.18 -16.08 4.89
C THR A 54 0.28 -15.46 3.80
N ALA A 55 0.34 -14.14 3.57
CA ALA A 55 -0.63 -13.44 2.73
C ALA A 55 -0.65 -13.93 1.27
N GLU A 56 0.52 -14.24 0.69
CA GLU A 56 0.59 -14.82 -0.66
C GLU A 56 -0.03 -16.22 -0.72
N ASP A 57 0.17 -17.05 0.31
CA ASP A 57 -0.42 -18.39 0.38
C ASP A 57 -1.94 -18.32 0.55
N VAL A 58 -2.45 -17.42 1.42
CA VAL A 58 -3.89 -17.19 1.60
C VAL A 58 -4.52 -16.72 0.30
N LEU A 59 -3.89 -15.75 -0.38
CA LEU A 59 -4.36 -15.25 -1.66
C LEU A 59 -4.32 -16.35 -2.74
N GLY A 60 -3.26 -17.16 -2.79
CA GLY A 60 -3.14 -18.27 -3.74
C GLY A 60 -4.18 -19.38 -3.53
N LYS A 61 -4.46 -19.75 -2.28
CA LYS A 61 -5.55 -20.68 -1.95
C LYS A 61 -6.89 -20.13 -2.42
N TRP A 62 -7.17 -18.85 -2.18
CA TRP A 62 -8.40 -18.20 -2.63
C TRP A 62 -8.51 -18.21 -4.16
N ILE A 63 -7.47 -17.76 -4.86
CA ILE A 63 -7.38 -17.75 -6.34
C ILE A 63 -7.73 -19.11 -6.91
N LYS A 64 -7.09 -20.17 -6.38
CA LYS A 64 -7.32 -21.55 -6.80
C LYS A 64 -8.75 -22.02 -6.50
N SER A 65 -9.26 -21.70 -5.31
CA SER A 65 -10.59 -22.16 -4.87
C SER A 65 -11.75 -21.50 -5.62
N ARG A 66 -11.55 -20.31 -6.19
CA ARG A 66 -12.58 -19.54 -6.91
C ARG A 66 -12.37 -19.48 -8.42
N ASP A 67 -11.24 -19.97 -8.91
CA ASP A 67 -10.81 -19.87 -10.31
C ASP A 67 -10.89 -18.41 -10.84
N VAL A 68 -10.29 -17.49 -10.08
CA VAL A 68 -10.34 -16.04 -10.35
C VAL A 68 -9.02 -15.47 -10.86
N GLY A 69 -8.00 -16.31 -11.07
CA GLY A 69 -6.64 -15.83 -11.44
C GLY A 69 -6.59 -14.97 -12.70
N LYS A 70 -7.54 -15.14 -13.63
CA LYS A 70 -7.67 -14.32 -14.86
C LYS A 70 -8.52 -13.05 -14.68
N LYS A 71 -9.22 -12.91 -13.55
CA LYS A 71 -10.14 -11.80 -13.24
C LYS A 71 -9.51 -10.74 -12.33
N ILE A 72 -8.30 -10.99 -11.84
CA ILE A 72 -7.63 -10.14 -10.87
C ILE A 72 -6.24 -9.77 -11.36
N ARG A 73 -5.69 -8.73 -10.73
CA ARG A 73 -4.31 -8.28 -10.89
C ARG A 73 -3.64 -8.35 -9.53
N VAL A 74 -2.48 -9.01 -9.47
CA VAL A 74 -1.73 -9.15 -8.23
C VAL A 74 -0.41 -8.40 -8.35
N ILE A 75 -0.17 -7.53 -7.37
CA ILE A 75 1.09 -6.83 -7.18
C ILE A 75 1.77 -7.46 -5.98
N SER A 76 2.95 -8.03 -6.17
CA SER A 76 3.77 -8.55 -5.07
C SER A 76 5.08 -7.79 -4.96
N LYS A 77 5.82 -8.03 -3.88
CA LYS A 77 7.08 -7.37 -3.58
C LYS A 77 8.15 -8.36 -3.15
N MET A 78 9.36 -8.12 -3.64
CA MET A 78 10.52 -8.94 -3.35
C MET A 78 10.83 -8.96 -1.85
N LYS A 79 11.34 -10.10 -1.38
CA LYS A 79 11.82 -10.25 -0.01
C LYS A 79 12.88 -9.18 0.33
N ARG A 80 12.74 -8.57 1.51
CA ARG A 80 13.75 -7.62 2.03
C ARG A 80 15.02 -8.37 2.43
N HIS A 81 16.18 -7.75 2.24
CA HIS A 81 17.49 -8.31 2.56
C HIS A 81 17.82 -9.63 1.83
N ILE A 82 17.12 -9.93 0.74
CA ILE A 82 17.25 -11.23 0.08
C ILE A 82 18.64 -11.46 -0.49
N LEU A 83 19.33 -10.41 -0.92
CA LEU A 83 20.70 -10.51 -1.43
C LEU A 83 21.69 -11.01 -0.35
N ASP A 84 21.40 -10.74 0.93
CA ASP A 84 22.25 -11.13 2.06
C ASP A 84 22.10 -12.61 2.42
N GLU A 85 21.08 -13.29 1.88
CA GLU A 85 20.80 -14.71 2.13
C GLU A 85 21.47 -15.65 1.11
N TYR A 86 21.99 -15.11 0.01
CA TYR A 86 22.70 -15.89 -1.01
C TYR A 86 24.21 -15.79 -0.82
N PRO A 87 24.98 -16.84 -1.19
CA PRO A 87 26.44 -16.79 -1.15
C PRO A 87 26.99 -15.62 -1.98
N THR A 88 28.07 -14.99 -1.49
CA THR A 88 28.79 -13.95 -2.23
C THR A 88 29.17 -14.44 -3.63
N GLY A 89 28.94 -13.61 -4.65
CA GLY A 89 29.19 -13.94 -6.05
C GLY A 89 28.03 -14.65 -6.76
N THR A 90 26.92 -14.94 -6.07
CA THR A 90 25.68 -15.39 -6.73
C THR A 90 25.18 -14.30 -7.68
N ASN A 91 24.78 -14.70 -8.89
CA ASN A 91 24.25 -13.77 -9.88
C ASN A 91 22.92 -13.17 -9.41
N VAL A 92 22.90 -11.86 -9.20
CA VAL A 92 21.72 -11.14 -8.67
C VAL A 92 20.51 -11.24 -9.61
N THR A 93 20.71 -11.32 -10.92
CA THR A 93 19.59 -11.49 -11.86
C THR A 93 18.90 -12.85 -11.70
N ASP A 94 19.64 -13.89 -11.33
CA ASP A 94 19.09 -15.21 -11.03
C ASP A 94 18.36 -15.21 -9.68
N ILE A 95 18.84 -14.44 -8.70
CA ILE A 95 18.14 -14.22 -7.43
C ILE A 95 16.78 -13.56 -7.67
N VAL A 96 16.74 -12.45 -8.42
CA VAL A 96 15.49 -11.74 -8.72
C VAL A 96 14.49 -12.66 -9.43
N ARG A 97 14.95 -13.46 -10.40
CA ARG A 97 14.12 -14.45 -11.09
C ARG A 97 13.57 -15.50 -10.12
N SER A 98 14.44 -16.10 -9.31
CA SER A 98 14.06 -17.12 -8.32
C SER A 98 13.00 -16.60 -7.34
N GLU A 99 13.16 -15.38 -6.82
CA GLU A 99 12.18 -14.79 -5.91
C GLU A 99 10.85 -14.46 -6.59
N THR A 100 10.88 -14.06 -7.86
CA THR A 100 9.68 -13.84 -8.67
C THR A 100 8.92 -15.16 -8.87
N GLU A 101 9.61 -16.22 -9.28
CA GLU A 101 9.03 -17.56 -9.50
C GLU A 101 8.47 -18.16 -8.20
N LYS A 102 9.14 -17.95 -7.06
CA LYS A 102 8.62 -18.36 -5.74
C LYS A 102 7.31 -17.66 -5.39
N SER A 103 7.18 -16.38 -5.71
CA SER A 103 5.94 -15.61 -5.47
C SER A 103 4.80 -16.09 -6.37
N LEU A 104 5.08 -16.30 -7.66
CA LEU A 104 4.14 -16.93 -8.61
C LEU A 104 3.68 -18.31 -8.11
N GLY A 105 4.61 -19.11 -7.58
CA GLY A 105 4.33 -20.43 -7.00
C GLY A 105 3.37 -20.38 -5.81
N ARG A 106 3.60 -19.49 -4.83
CA ARG A 106 2.69 -19.31 -3.67
C ARG A 106 1.29 -18.85 -4.11
N LEU A 107 1.24 -17.94 -5.07
CA LEU A 107 -0.02 -17.39 -5.60
C LEU A 107 -0.75 -18.34 -6.56
N GLY A 108 -0.05 -19.33 -7.13
CA GLY A 108 -0.62 -20.25 -8.10
C GLY A 108 -1.04 -19.57 -9.42
N ILE A 109 -0.35 -18.51 -9.84
CA ILE A 109 -0.63 -17.76 -11.08
C ILE A 109 0.60 -17.77 -12.01
N GLY A 110 0.36 -17.62 -13.31
CA GLY A 110 1.42 -17.65 -14.32
C GLY A 110 2.14 -16.31 -14.55
N GLN A 111 1.57 -15.19 -14.09
CA GLN A 111 2.13 -13.86 -14.29
C GLN A 111 1.61 -12.89 -13.21
N LEU A 112 2.50 -12.05 -12.68
CA LEU A 112 2.12 -10.92 -11.81
C LEU A 112 1.77 -9.68 -12.63
N ASP A 113 0.84 -8.87 -12.13
CA ASP A 113 0.58 -7.56 -12.71
C ASP A 113 1.75 -6.60 -12.40
N GLY A 114 2.28 -6.66 -11.18
CA GLY A 114 3.45 -5.89 -10.78
C GLY A 114 4.35 -6.67 -9.83
N TYR A 115 5.67 -6.47 -9.96
CA TYR A 115 6.64 -6.95 -8.98
C TYR A 115 7.56 -5.83 -8.55
N LEU A 116 7.47 -5.47 -7.27
CA LEU A 116 8.10 -4.28 -6.72
C LEU A 116 9.29 -4.62 -5.81
N LEU A 117 10.29 -3.76 -5.79
CA LEU A 117 11.30 -3.75 -4.74
C LEU A 117 10.66 -3.30 -3.43
N HIS A 118 10.76 -4.12 -2.39
CA HIS A 118 10.29 -3.78 -1.05
C HIS A 118 11.35 -3.04 -0.22
N MET A 119 12.60 -3.09 -0.66
CA MET A 119 13.69 -2.24 -0.20
C MET A 119 13.97 -1.21 -1.27
N PRO A 120 13.63 0.07 -1.05
CA PRO A 120 13.83 1.10 -2.06
C PRO A 120 15.30 1.29 -2.42
N GLU A 121 16.23 1.01 -1.50
CA GLU A 121 17.68 1.15 -1.73
C GLU A 121 18.19 0.22 -2.84
N TYR A 122 17.43 -0.82 -3.19
CA TYR A 122 17.76 -1.71 -4.30
C TYR A 122 17.62 -1.06 -5.67
N ILE A 123 16.97 0.11 -5.79
CA ILE A 123 16.97 0.88 -7.05
C ILE A 123 18.36 1.37 -7.43
N TYR A 124 19.26 1.52 -6.45
CA TYR A 124 20.65 1.95 -6.65
C TYR A 124 21.61 0.78 -6.94
N LYS A 125 21.06 -0.42 -7.21
CA LYS A 125 21.83 -1.61 -7.56
C LYS A 125 21.46 -2.03 -8.99
N ASP A 126 22.34 -1.69 -9.94
CA ASP A 126 22.11 -1.91 -11.37
C ASP A 126 21.76 -3.37 -11.70
N ASP A 127 22.40 -4.32 -11.05
CA ASP A 127 22.15 -5.75 -11.23
C ASP A 127 20.75 -6.19 -10.77
N VAL A 128 20.20 -5.58 -9.73
CA VAL A 128 18.81 -5.77 -9.30
C VAL A 128 17.84 -5.18 -10.32
N VAL A 129 18.09 -3.97 -10.80
CA VAL A 129 17.25 -3.29 -11.80
C VAL A 129 17.24 -4.08 -13.11
N VAL A 130 18.40 -4.54 -13.58
CA VAL A 130 18.52 -5.44 -14.74
C VAL A 130 17.79 -6.76 -14.48
N GLY A 131 17.86 -7.30 -13.26
CA GLY A 131 17.10 -8.49 -12.87
C GLY A 131 15.60 -8.30 -13.03
N LEU A 132 15.05 -7.16 -12.60
CA LEU A 132 13.65 -6.81 -12.78
C LEU A 132 13.26 -6.71 -14.25
N GLN A 133 14.07 -6.03 -15.06
CA GLN A 133 13.85 -5.91 -16.50
C GLN A 133 13.81 -7.30 -17.16
N LYS A 134 14.75 -8.19 -16.82
CA LYS A 134 14.78 -9.57 -17.35
C LYS A 134 13.54 -10.39 -16.99
N VAL A 135 13.01 -10.27 -15.78
CA VAL A 135 11.77 -11.02 -15.42
C VAL A 135 10.53 -10.44 -16.12
N LYS A 136 10.53 -9.13 -16.42
CA LYS A 136 9.51 -8.49 -17.27
C LYS A 136 9.60 -8.97 -18.71
N GLU A 137 10.80 -8.97 -19.30
CA GLU A 137 11.07 -9.50 -20.65
C GLU A 137 10.70 -10.98 -20.78
N ALA A 138 10.96 -11.78 -19.74
CA ALA A 138 10.56 -13.18 -19.68
C ALA A 138 9.05 -13.42 -19.51
N GLY A 139 8.26 -12.35 -19.33
CA GLY A 139 6.80 -12.42 -19.17
C GLY A 139 6.32 -12.92 -17.80
N LEU A 140 7.21 -13.03 -16.80
CA LEU A 140 6.82 -13.42 -15.44
C LEU A 140 6.03 -12.31 -14.72
N VAL A 141 6.29 -11.06 -15.10
CA VAL A 141 5.64 -9.88 -14.55
C VAL A 141 5.27 -8.93 -15.69
N LYS A 142 4.15 -8.22 -15.60
CA LYS A 142 3.80 -7.18 -16.59
C LYS A 142 4.51 -5.87 -16.33
N ASN A 143 4.63 -5.50 -15.06
CA ASN A 143 5.18 -4.22 -14.61
C ASN A 143 6.24 -4.47 -13.53
N ILE A 144 7.25 -3.62 -13.50
CA ILE A 144 8.28 -3.59 -12.45
C ILE A 144 8.17 -2.28 -11.67
N GLY A 145 8.61 -2.31 -10.42
CA GLY A 145 8.46 -1.11 -9.60
C GLY A 145 9.20 -1.13 -8.28
N VAL A 146 8.86 -0.18 -7.43
CA VAL A 146 9.43 -0.03 -6.09
C VAL A 146 8.39 0.55 -5.13
N SER A 147 8.43 0.11 -3.87
CA SER A 147 7.73 0.75 -2.77
C SER A 147 8.72 1.61 -1.97
N ILE A 148 8.56 2.94 -2.06
CA ILE A 148 9.47 3.93 -1.48
C ILE A 148 8.98 4.43 -0.12
N TYR A 149 9.86 5.09 0.62
CA TYR A 149 9.53 5.86 1.81
C TYR A 149 9.91 7.32 1.71
N ASP A 150 10.77 7.72 0.76
CA ASP A 150 11.29 9.07 0.65
C ASP A 150 11.22 9.66 -0.75
N GLU A 151 11.17 11.00 -0.82
CA GLU A 151 11.02 11.75 -2.06
C GLU A 151 12.18 11.52 -3.04
N PRO A 152 13.46 11.50 -2.60
CA PRO A 152 14.56 11.19 -3.51
C PRO A 152 14.44 9.80 -4.14
N GLU A 153 13.95 8.80 -3.39
CA GLU A 153 13.72 7.45 -3.91
C GLU A 153 12.61 7.45 -4.97
N ALA A 154 11.56 8.25 -4.75
CA ALA A 154 10.45 8.40 -5.69
C ALA A 154 10.92 9.02 -7.02
N LEU A 155 11.77 10.06 -6.96
CA LEU A 155 12.35 10.70 -8.15
C LEU A 155 13.34 9.79 -8.86
N SER A 156 14.25 9.12 -8.13
CA SER A 156 15.16 8.13 -8.72
C SER A 156 14.43 6.98 -9.41
N ALA A 157 13.31 6.52 -8.85
CA ALA A 157 12.49 5.49 -9.47
C ALA A 157 11.86 5.94 -10.81
N LEU A 158 11.49 7.22 -10.93
CA LEU A 158 11.01 7.81 -12.19
C LEU A 158 12.13 7.90 -13.23
N GLU A 159 13.34 8.29 -12.83
CA GLU A 159 14.51 8.36 -13.71
C GLU A 159 14.89 6.99 -14.26
N LEU A 160 14.78 5.94 -13.44
CA LEU A 160 15.03 4.54 -13.82
C LEU A 160 13.92 3.94 -14.70
N GLY A 161 12.82 4.66 -14.92
CA GLY A 161 11.70 4.20 -15.75
C GLY A 161 10.89 3.06 -15.11
N MET A 162 10.74 3.07 -13.78
CA MET A 162 9.86 2.12 -13.10
C MET A 162 8.42 2.30 -13.57
N ASP A 163 7.75 1.19 -13.91
CA ASP A 163 6.36 1.24 -14.34
C ASP A 163 5.46 1.62 -13.17
N TYR A 164 5.68 1.00 -11.99
CA TYR A 164 4.88 1.18 -10.78
C TYR A 164 5.71 1.77 -9.64
N ILE A 165 5.17 2.79 -8.97
CA ILE A 165 5.77 3.36 -7.75
C ILE A 165 4.72 3.38 -6.64
N GLN A 166 5.04 2.76 -5.51
CA GLN A 166 4.17 2.76 -4.34
C GLN A 166 4.69 3.72 -3.27
N VAL A 167 3.90 4.73 -2.92
CA VAL A 167 4.29 5.87 -2.06
C VAL A 167 3.40 5.96 -0.81
N PRO A 168 3.91 6.33 0.36
CA PRO A 168 3.05 6.69 1.49
C PRO A 168 2.29 7.98 1.17
N TYR A 169 0.99 8.02 1.43
CA TYR A 169 0.18 9.24 1.33
C TYR A 169 -1.03 9.17 2.26
N ASN A 170 -1.13 10.13 3.17
CA ASN A 170 -2.24 10.24 4.12
C ASN A 170 -2.32 11.66 4.70
N ILE A 171 -3.25 11.87 5.62
CA ILE A 171 -3.49 13.16 6.27
C ILE A 171 -2.21 13.81 6.83
N LEU A 172 -1.29 13.03 7.40
CA LEU A 172 -0.06 13.55 8.00
C LEU A 172 1.14 13.52 7.03
N ASP A 173 1.04 12.84 5.90
CA ASP A 173 2.13 12.68 4.93
C ASP A 173 1.65 13.03 3.52
N GLN A 174 1.85 14.30 3.15
CA GLN A 174 1.47 14.92 1.88
C GLN A 174 2.70 15.44 1.13
N ARG A 175 3.91 15.12 1.60
CA ARG A 175 5.15 15.81 1.19
C ARG A 175 5.44 15.79 -0.32
N LEU A 176 5.03 14.73 -1.01
CA LEU A 176 5.17 14.61 -2.46
C LEU A 176 4.32 15.65 -3.22
N ASP A 177 3.31 16.26 -2.61
CA ASP A 177 2.54 17.35 -3.21
C ASP A 177 3.35 18.65 -3.34
N ALA A 178 4.45 18.78 -2.59
CA ALA A 178 5.39 19.89 -2.69
C ALA A 178 6.46 19.67 -3.79
N THR A 179 6.34 18.59 -4.56
CA THR A 179 7.26 18.20 -5.64
C THR A 179 6.52 18.03 -6.96
N ASP A 180 7.26 17.94 -8.06
CA ASP A 180 6.69 17.63 -9.38
C ASP A 180 6.44 16.11 -9.59
N PHE A 181 6.66 15.26 -8.58
CA PHE A 181 6.62 13.79 -8.68
C PHE A 181 5.36 13.27 -9.38
N PHE A 182 4.16 13.69 -8.95
CA PHE A 182 2.92 13.18 -9.53
C PHE A 182 2.69 13.64 -10.97
N LEU A 183 3.15 14.85 -11.31
CA LEU A 183 3.09 15.37 -12.67
C LEU A 183 4.03 14.57 -13.57
N GLU A 184 5.28 14.41 -13.16
CA GLU A 184 6.29 13.65 -13.90
C GLU A 184 5.90 12.17 -14.07
N ALA A 185 5.36 11.53 -13.02
CA ALA A 185 4.88 10.16 -13.10
C ALA A 185 3.82 10.00 -14.20
N LYS A 186 2.87 10.94 -14.27
CA LYS A 186 1.83 10.95 -15.30
C LYS A 186 2.40 11.15 -16.70
N GLU A 187 3.34 12.08 -16.88
CA GLU A 187 3.99 12.35 -18.18
C GLU A 187 4.80 11.15 -18.69
N ARG A 188 5.44 10.41 -17.78
CA ARG A 188 6.22 9.20 -18.09
C ARG A 188 5.37 7.94 -18.24
N GLY A 189 4.08 8.01 -17.90
CA GLY A 189 3.18 6.85 -17.90
C GLY A 189 3.37 5.90 -16.71
N THR A 190 4.16 6.29 -15.71
CA THR A 190 4.33 5.55 -14.45
C THR A 190 3.05 5.58 -13.63
N LYS A 191 2.62 4.42 -13.13
CA LYS A 191 1.45 4.29 -12.26
C LYS A 191 1.83 4.41 -10.80
N VAL A 192 1.12 5.28 -10.09
CA VAL A 192 1.37 5.55 -8.68
C VAL A 192 0.31 4.86 -7.80
N PHE A 193 0.80 4.15 -6.79
CA PHE A 193 -0.01 3.47 -5.78
C PHE A 193 0.22 4.16 -4.43
N ALA A 194 -0.72 4.99 -3.99
CA ALA A 194 -0.68 5.59 -2.66
C ALA A 194 -1.09 4.56 -1.60
N ARG A 195 -0.26 4.34 -0.60
CA ARG A 195 -0.51 3.43 0.53
C ARG A 195 -0.56 4.20 1.85
N SER A 196 -0.92 3.47 2.90
CA SER A 196 -0.99 3.97 4.28
C SER A 196 -2.09 5.02 4.55
N PRO A 197 -3.31 4.95 3.95
CA PRO A 197 -4.35 5.94 4.22
C PRO A 197 -4.72 6.05 5.71
N PHE A 198 -4.52 4.97 6.48
CA PHE A 198 -4.76 4.94 7.94
C PHE A 198 -3.49 5.04 8.79
N LEU A 199 -2.31 5.14 8.17
CA LEU A 199 -1.00 5.13 8.82
C LEU A 199 -0.87 4.00 9.87
N GLN A 200 -1.00 2.75 9.42
CA GLN A 200 -1.07 1.55 10.28
C GLN A 200 -2.14 1.58 11.41
N GLY A 201 -3.16 2.43 11.27
CA GLY A 201 -4.24 2.61 12.24
C GLY A 201 -4.02 3.77 13.20
N LEU A 202 -2.90 4.51 13.11
CA LEU A 202 -2.63 5.68 13.96
C LEU A 202 -3.71 6.75 13.78
N LEU A 203 -4.14 7.02 12.54
CA LEU A 203 -5.20 8.00 12.26
C LEU A 203 -6.58 7.58 12.79
N LEU A 204 -6.74 6.33 13.21
CA LEU A 204 -7.98 5.79 13.78
C LEU A 204 -7.90 5.62 15.31
N ARG A 205 -6.79 6.06 15.93
CA ARG A 205 -6.60 5.96 17.38
C ARG A 205 -7.22 7.15 18.09
N ASP A 206 -7.62 6.89 19.33
CA ASP A 206 -7.86 7.91 20.33
C ASP A 206 -6.51 8.48 20.80
N PRO A 207 -6.29 9.82 20.75
CA PRO A 207 -5.07 10.47 21.22
C PRO A 207 -4.69 10.11 22.66
N GLU A 208 -5.66 9.79 23.52
CA GLU A 208 -5.41 9.43 24.91
C GLU A 208 -4.74 8.05 25.06
N HIS A 209 -4.91 7.18 24.06
CA HIS A 209 -4.51 5.77 24.11
C HIS A 209 -3.36 5.43 23.13
N LEU A 210 -2.45 6.38 22.95
CA LEU A 210 -1.26 6.21 22.12
C LEU A 210 -0.15 5.41 22.83
N PRO A 211 0.56 4.51 22.12
CA PRO A 211 1.78 3.92 22.64
C PRO A 211 2.81 4.99 23.02
N PRO A 212 3.64 4.78 24.08
CA PRO A 212 4.60 5.79 24.53
C PRO A 212 5.57 6.29 23.45
N HIS A 213 5.97 5.41 22.51
CA HIS A 213 6.87 5.77 21.41
C HIS A 213 6.20 6.61 20.29
N LEU A 214 4.88 6.80 20.34
CA LEU A 214 4.10 7.65 19.43
C LEU A 214 3.43 8.82 20.15
N SER A 215 3.84 9.15 21.37
CA SER A 215 3.26 10.26 22.14
C SER A 215 3.35 11.60 21.40
N GLY A 216 4.38 11.80 20.58
CA GLY A 216 4.52 12.98 19.71
C GLY A 216 3.40 13.16 18.67
N ALA A 217 2.65 12.09 18.35
CA ALA A 217 1.51 12.17 17.45
C ALA A 217 0.22 12.70 18.11
N ARG A 218 0.19 12.86 19.45
CA ARG A 218 -1.02 13.25 20.19
C ARG A 218 -1.63 14.54 19.66
N HIS A 219 -0.84 15.62 19.62
CA HIS A 219 -1.33 16.92 19.17
C HIS A 219 -1.80 16.89 17.71
N LEU A 220 -1.09 16.15 16.85
CA LEU A 220 -1.49 15.97 15.45
C LEU A 220 -2.86 15.30 15.32
N LEU A 221 -3.10 14.24 16.12
CA LEU A 221 -4.39 13.57 16.12
C LEU A 221 -5.50 14.44 16.73
N GLU A 222 -5.21 15.20 17.79
CA GLU A 222 -6.17 16.14 18.39
C GLU A 222 -6.61 17.21 17.38
N ASN A 223 -5.66 17.83 16.66
CA ASN A 223 -5.96 18.82 15.63
C ASN A 223 -6.75 18.19 14.47
N PHE A 224 -6.35 17.01 14.01
CA PHE A 224 -7.06 16.27 12.96
C PHE A 224 -8.52 15.99 13.38
N ILE A 225 -8.72 15.46 14.58
CA ILE A 225 -10.05 15.15 15.12
C ILE A 225 -10.88 16.42 15.29
N ALA A 226 -10.27 17.52 15.74
CA ALA A 226 -10.94 18.81 15.90
C ALA A 226 -11.44 19.37 14.55
N ILE A 227 -10.67 19.20 13.46
CA ILE A 227 -11.08 19.59 12.11
C ILE A 227 -12.29 18.78 11.66
N ILE A 228 -12.18 17.45 11.64
CA ILE A 228 -13.24 16.59 11.07
C ILE A 228 -14.56 16.64 11.87
N ARG A 229 -14.50 16.92 13.18
CA ARG A 229 -15.68 17.11 14.02
C ARG A 229 -16.53 18.29 13.57
N ARG A 230 -15.94 19.37 13.06
CA ARG A 230 -16.69 20.53 12.53
C ARG A 230 -17.56 20.15 11.33
N TYR A 231 -17.20 19.09 10.62
CA TYR A 231 -17.87 18.61 9.42
C TYR A 231 -18.67 17.33 9.62
N ASN A 232 -18.74 16.82 10.85
CA ASN A 232 -19.42 15.56 11.19
C ASN A 232 -18.91 14.36 10.34
N ILE A 233 -17.59 14.28 10.12
CA ILE A 233 -16.92 13.19 9.41
C ILE A 233 -16.16 12.34 10.44
N SER A 234 -16.28 11.02 10.34
CA SER A 234 -15.49 10.11 11.20
C SER A 234 -14.01 10.09 10.82
N GLN A 235 -13.14 9.66 11.75
CA GLN A 235 -11.71 9.45 11.47
C GLN A 235 -11.48 8.48 10.30
N LEU A 236 -12.28 7.40 10.23
CA LEU A 236 -12.21 6.41 9.16
C LEU A 236 -12.56 7.02 7.80
N GLU A 237 -13.69 7.73 7.73
CA GLU A 237 -14.12 8.42 6.51
C GLU A 237 -13.06 9.43 6.05
N ALA A 238 -12.61 10.32 6.94
CA ALA A 238 -11.66 11.36 6.57
C ALA A 238 -10.33 10.77 6.12
N SER A 239 -9.78 9.78 6.84
CA SER A 239 -8.49 9.16 6.50
C SER A 239 -8.53 8.50 5.11
N LEU A 240 -9.60 7.76 4.81
CA LEU A 240 -9.74 7.10 3.52
C LEU A 240 -10.01 8.09 2.39
N LEU A 241 -10.96 8.98 2.59
CA LEU A 241 -11.42 9.89 1.55
C LEU A 241 -10.40 10.98 1.23
N PHE A 242 -9.58 11.37 2.20
CA PHE A 242 -8.49 12.31 1.96
C PHE A 242 -7.54 11.74 0.91
N SER A 243 -7.01 10.54 1.13
CA SER A 243 -6.17 9.87 0.14
C SER A 243 -6.93 9.59 -1.16
N HIS A 244 -8.21 9.21 -1.11
CA HIS A 244 -8.99 8.91 -2.31
C HIS A 244 -9.24 10.14 -3.21
N LEU A 245 -9.60 11.27 -2.61
CA LEU A 245 -10.06 12.48 -3.30
C LEU A 245 -8.93 13.48 -3.56
N HIS A 246 -7.97 13.60 -2.66
CA HIS A 246 -6.89 14.58 -2.78
C HIS A 246 -5.65 14.03 -3.49
N CYS A 247 -5.24 12.79 -3.17
CA CYS A 247 -4.00 12.23 -3.72
C CYS A 247 -4.07 12.09 -5.25
N PRO A 248 -3.10 12.65 -6.01
CA PRO A 248 -3.05 12.51 -7.46
C PRO A 248 -2.75 11.09 -7.96
N ALA A 249 -2.38 10.15 -7.09
CA ALA A 249 -2.04 8.77 -7.45
C ALA A 249 -3.16 8.05 -8.22
N ASP A 250 -2.80 7.12 -9.11
CA ASP A 250 -3.76 6.29 -9.87
C ASP A 250 -4.56 5.34 -8.97
N HIS A 251 -3.95 4.89 -7.87
CA HIS A 251 -4.48 3.84 -7.02
C HIS A 251 -4.27 4.12 -5.53
N ILE A 252 -5.22 3.69 -4.69
CA ILE A 252 -5.16 3.76 -3.23
C ILE A 252 -5.16 2.35 -2.65
N VAL A 253 -4.07 1.98 -1.97
CA VAL A 253 -3.91 0.71 -1.25
C VAL A 253 -4.42 0.86 0.17
N PHE A 254 -5.44 0.08 0.53
CA PHE A 254 -6.02 0.04 1.86
C PHE A 254 -6.08 -1.39 2.38
N GLY A 255 -6.04 -1.56 3.71
CA GLY A 255 -6.14 -2.86 4.36
C GLY A 255 -7.41 -2.97 5.20
N VAL A 256 -7.94 -4.19 5.30
CA VAL A 256 -9.01 -4.55 6.22
C VAL A 256 -8.68 -5.88 6.87
N LYS A 257 -9.27 -6.14 8.03
CA LYS A 257 -9.16 -7.42 8.74
C LYS A 257 -10.46 -8.23 8.70
N THR A 258 -11.59 -7.56 8.55
CA THR A 258 -12.91 -8.20 8.57
C THR A 258 -13.72 -7.77 7.36
N ARG A 259 -14.68 -8.62 6.98
CA ARG A 259 -15.66 -8.31 5.94
C ARG A 259 -16.46 -7.04 6.25
N SER A 260 -16.86 -6.86 7.50
CA SER A 260 -17.62 -5.67 7.92
C SER A 260 -16.84 -4.37 7.68
N GLN A 261 -15.53 -4.35 7.93
CA GLN A 261 -14.68 -3.19 7.64
C GLN A 261 -14.63 -2.88 6.14
N LEU A 262 -14.59 -3.91 5.30
CA LEU A 262 -14.62 -3.73 3.85
C LEU A 262 -15.96 -3.15 3.39
N ASP A 263 -17.08 -3.67 3.89
CA ASP A 263 -18.41 -3.17 3.55
C ASP A 263 -18.56 -1.70 3.96
N GLU A 264 -18.06 -1.32 5.15
CA GLU A 264 -18.02 0.07 5.62
C GLU A 264 -17.18 0.96 4.68
N ILE A 265 -15.97 0.53 4.32
CA ILE A 265 -15.10 1.26 3.38
C ILE A 265 -15.77 1.45 2.02
N ILE A 266 -16.45 0.43 1.49
CA ILE A 266 -17.18 0.53 0.21
C ILE A 266 -18.30 1.57 0.33
N ALA A 267 -19.08 1.54 1.40
CA ALA A 267 -20.15 2.51 1.64
C ALA A 267 -19.64 3.95 1.79
N ILE A 268 -18.42 4.13 2.34
CA ILE A 268 -17.74 5.43 2.40
C ILE A 268 -17.37 5.92 1.00
N ILE A 269 -16.73 5.07 0.18
CA ILE A 269 -16.29 5.42 -1.18
C ILE A 269 -17.46 5.76 -2.11
N ASP A 270 -18.59 5.06 -1.95
CA ASP A 270 -19.78 5.36 -2.73
C ASP A 270 -20.38 6.74 -2.41
N ARG A 271 -20.19 7.22 -1.19
CA ARG A 271 -20.62 8.56 -0.76
C ARG A 271 -19.61 9.66 -1.11
N ALA A 272 -18.38 9.32 -1.52
CA ALA A 272 -17.32 10.29 -1.82
C ALA A 272 -17.75 11.48 -2.70
N PRO A 273 -18.57 11.32 -3.77
CA PRO A 273 -19.00 12.43 -4.61
C PRO A 273 -19.83 13.50 -3.88
N SER A 274 -20.54 13.12 -2.81
CA SER A 274 -21.42 14.02 -2.06
C SER A 274 -20.67 14.92 -1.07
N ILE A 275 -19.45 14.53 -0.68
CA ILE A 275 -18.64 15.16 0.38
C ILE A 275 -17.34 15.76 -0.12
N LYS A 276 -17.03 15.62 -1.41
CA LYS A 276 -15.81 16.13 -2.04
C LYS A 276 -15.69 17.67 -2.04
N ASN A 277 -16.82 18.38 -1.94
CA ASN A 277 -16.84 19.86 -2.00
C ASN A 277 -16.77 20.51 -0.61
N ALA A 278 -16.79 19.71 0.46
CA ALA A 278 -16.74 20.27 1.81
C ALA A 278 -15.30 20.76 2.11
N PRO A 279 -15.12 21.93 2.79
CA PRO A 279 -13.80 22.55 2.97
C PRO A 279 -12.80 21.76 3.83
N TRP A 280 -13.22 20.66 4.46
CA TRP A 280 -12.39 19.86 5.36
C TRP A 280 -11.09 19.37 4.70
N ILE A 281 -11.10 19.03 3.41
CA ILE A 281 -9.86 18.62 2.71
C ILE A 281 -8.88 19.79 2.69
N THR A 282 -9.33 20.98 2.32
CA THR A 282 -8.48 22.18 2.29
C THR A 282 -7.96 22.53 3.68
N GLU A 283 -8.80 22.45 4.73
CA GLU A 283 -8.34 22.69 6.10
C GLU A 283 -7.28 21.66 6.56
N ILE A 284 -7.42 20.40 6.16
CA ILE A 284 -6.40 19.37 6.42
C ILE A 284 -5.09 19.67 5.68
N VAL A 285 -5.16 20.07 4.41
CA VAL A 285 -3.97 20.44 3.62
C VAL A 285 -3.26 21.64 4.24
N ASP A 286 -4.01 22.64 4.70
CA ASP A 286 -3.42 23.84 5.29
C ASP A 286 -2.77 23.57 6.65
N GLU A 287 -3.36 22.70 7.47
CA GLU A 287 -2.84 22.32 8.78
C GLU A 287 -1.64 21.35 8.69
N PHE A 288 -1.70 20.35 7.79
CA PHE A 288 -0.77 19.22 7.77
C PHE A 288 0.07 19.18 6.49
N LYS A 289 1.07 20.06 6.36
CA LYS A 289 1.93 20.08 5.16
C LYS A 289 3.12 19.11 5.23
N TYR A 290 3.69 18.90 6.42
CA TYR A 290 4.85 18.03 6.61
C TYR A 290 4.81 17.35 7.99
N GLY A 291 4.46 16.06 8.01
CA GLY A 291 4.54 15.27 9.24
C GLY A 291 5.98 14.93 9.60
N ASP A 292 6.28 14.98 10.91
CA ASP A 292 7.53 14.47 11.47
C ASP A 292 7.78 13.04 10.97
N ARG A 293 8.96 12.81 10.37
CA ARG A 293 9.37 11.51 9.82
C ARG A 293 9.28 10.38 10.83
N THR A 294 9.56 10.65 12.10
CA THR A 294 9.46 9.67 13.18
C THR A 294 8.01 9.24 13.45
N ILE A 295 7.03 10.05 13.04
CA ILE A 295 5.61 9.78 13.14
C ILE A 295 5.10 9.17 11.83
N VAL A 296 5.39 9.76 10.67
CA VAL A 296 4.78 9.34 9.40
C VAL A 296 5.43 8.13 8.75
N ASN A 297 6.61 7.71 9.21
CA ASN A 297 7.28 6.51 8.74
C ASN A 297 7.23 5.38 9.78
N PRO A 298 6.31 4.40 9.63
CA PRO A 298 6.23 3.26 10.54
C PRO A 298 7.47 2.37 10.58
N SER A 299 8.39 2.44 9.59
CA SER A 299 9.65 1.69 9.67
C SER A 299 10.57 2.21 10.78
N LEU A 300 10.37 3.45 11.24
CA LEU A 300 11.11 4.08 12.33
C LEU A 300 10.46 3.86 13.70
N TRP A 301 9.24 3.33 13.74
CA TRP A 301 8.56 3.06 14.99
C TRP A 301 9.23 1.88 15.69
N LYS A 302 9.60 2.07 16.97
CA LYS A 302 10.12 0.98 17.80
C LYS A 302 9.06 -0.12 17.87
N LYS A 303 9.43 -1.34 17.47
CA LYS A 303 8.55 -2.51 17.68
C LYS A 303 8.45 -2.73 19.19
N ALA A 304 7.23 -2.64 19.72
CA ALA A 304 6.91 -3.03 21.09
C ALA A 304 7.06 -4.54 21.29
#